data_AF-A0A6A5XLD1-F1
#
_entry.id   AF-A0A6A5XLD1-F1
#
_cell.length_a   1.000
_cell.length_b   1.000
_cell.length_c   1.000
_cell.angle_alpha   90.00
_cell.angle_beta   90.00
_cell.angle_gamma   90.00
#
_symmetry.space_group_name_H-M   'P 1'
#
loop_
_entity.id
_entity.type
_entity.pdbx_description
1 polymer ?
#
loop_
_entity_poly.entity_id
_entity_poly.type
_entity_poly.pdbx_seq_one_letter_code
_entity_poly.pdbx_strand_id
1 'polypeptide(L)'
;MYFNGNEDKLLSPLHSAAPLSSQHPSITENDILRYHELLQTILIDKSSPMDANSSFNIQSLEVNSGRTVGGIPGREIHSLESAFATNSLPVDFDFASIKVIPTFRKSEPELRDIVSRLLCPPPNAFVYSVLSINWVVGVIGYNNFEYRREDARFILKQDSSIRKYGRELGIPASYHEWLCGDSPDQSATEQGMILVAEFFETEL
;
A
#
# COMPACT_ATOMS: atom_id res chain seq x y z
N MET A 1 67.08 29.37 15.33
CA MET A 1 66.66 30.50 16.19
C MET A 1 65.69 31.32 15.35
N TYR A 2 64.36 31.23 15.48
CA TYR A 2 63.54 31.46 16.68
C TYR A 2 62.46 30.38 16.89
N PHE A 3 62.13 30.15 18.16
CA PHE A 3 61.02 29.36 18.68
C PHE A 3 59.79 30.27 18.91
N ASN A 4 58.59 29.74 18.64
CA ASN A 4 57.33 29.96 19.36
C ASN A 4 56.28 29.05 18.67
N GLY A 5 55.57 28.11 19.30
CA GLY A 5 55.16 28.04 20.71
C GLY A 5 53.69 28.49 20.82
N ASN A 6 52.75 27.57 20.55
CA ASN A 6 51.43 27.56 21.19
C ASN A 6 50.71 26.23 20.91
N GLU A 7 50.90 25.31 21.84
CA GLU A 7 49.92 24.28 22.18
C GLU A 7 48.85 24.93 23.05
N ASP A 8 47.56 24.72 22.77
CA ASP A 8 46.62 24.22 23.80
C ASP A 8 45.19 24.05 23.25
N LYS A 9 44.71 22.81 23.42
CA LYS A 9 43.37 22.43 23.91
C LYS A 9 42.15 23.12 23.32
N LEU A 10 41.37 22.37 22.53
CA LEU A 10 39.93 22.19 22.79
C LEU A 10 39.50 20.78 22.35
N LEU A 11 39.49 19.86 23.32
CA LEU A 11 38.76 18.59 23.26
C LEU A 11 37.28 18.90 23.39
N SER A 12 36.51 18.66 22.33
CA SER A 12 35.05 18.74 22.34
C SER A 12 34.44 17.57 23.12
N PRO A 13 33.31 17.73 23.84
CA PRO A 13 32.73 16.68 24.66
C PRO A 13 32.04 15.60 23.81
N LEU A 14 32.33 14.33 24.12
CA LEU A 14 31.51 13.18 23.77
C LEU A 14 30.07 13.45 24.27
N HIS A 15 29.15 13.69 23.35
CA HIS A 15 27.71 13.62 23.66
C HIS A 15 27.32 12.14 23.75
N SER A 16 26.97 11.75 24.97
CA SER A 16 26.33 10.49 25.30
C SER A 16 24.99 10.40 24.56
N ALA A 17 24.91 9.50 23.58
CA ALA A 17 23.67 9.17 22.90
C ALA A 17 22.77 8.40 23.89
N ALA A 18 21.67 9.04 24.29
CA ALA A 18 20.61 8.39 25.05
C ALA A 18 19.92 7.31 24.18
N PRO A 19 19.53 6.15 24.74
CA PRO A 19 18.81 5.13 24.01
C PRO A 19 17.39 5.61 23.70
N LEU A 20 17.06 5.70 22.41
CA LEU A 20 15.69 5.89 21.91
C LEU A 20 14.85 4.67 22.30
N SER A 21 14.00 4.86 23.31
CA SER A 21 12.96 3.92 23.73
C SER A 21 11.94 3.78 22.60
N SER A 22 11.92 2.63 21.93
CA SER A 22 10.94 2.28 20.91
C SER A 22 9.60 1.91 21.57
N GLN A 23 8.84 2.92 21.99
CA GLN A 23 7.44 2.72 22.32
C GLN A 23 6.64 2.61 21.02
N HIS A 24 6.41 1.37 20.58
CA HIS A 24 5.35 1.09 19.61
C HIS A 24 4.00 1.44 20.25
N PRO A 25 3.14 2.24 19.61
CA PRO A 25 1.78 2.45 20.08
C PRO A 25 1.02 1.12 19.93
N SER A 26 0.79 0.45 21.05
CA SER A 26 -0.11 -0.70 21.14
C SER A 26 -1.52 -0.22 20.83
N ILE A 27 -2.09 -0.70 19.72
CA ILE A 27 -3.49 -0.48 19.36
C ILE A 27 -4.35 -0.98 20.52
N THR A 28 -5.08 -0.06 21.13
CA THR A 28 -5.90 -0.36 22.30
C THR A 28 -7.25 -0.90 21.84
N GLU A 29 -7.92 -1.65 22.72
CA GLU A 29 -9.28 -2.17 22.47
C GLU A 29 -10.29 -1.04 22.16
N ASN A 30 -10.03 0.16 22.69
CA ASN A 30 -10.80 1.37 22.38
C ASN A 30 -10.60 1.87 20.95
N ASP A 31 -9.41 1.67 20.36
CA ASP A 31 -9.16 2.04 18.96
C ASP A 31 -9.93 1.12 18.01
N ILE A 32 -10.07 -0.17 18.37
CA ILE A 32 -10.84 -1.16 17.62
C ILE A 32 -12.34 -0.84 17.70
N LEU A 33 -12.86 -0.51 18.89
CA LEU A 33 -14.27 -0.12 19.06
C LEU A 33 -14.61 1.15 18.29
N ARG A 34 -13.70 2.14 18.29
CA ARG A 34 -13.86 3.38 17.51
C ARG A 34 -13.84 3.13 16.01
N TYR A 35 -13.06 2.15 15.55
CA TYR A 35 -13.08 1.70 14.16
C TYR A 35 -14.42 1.05 13.81
N HIS A 36 -14.99 0.25 14.71
CA HIS A 36 -16.28 -0.41 14.52
C HIS A 36 -17.45 0.59 14.48
N GLU A 37 -17.40 1.63 15.31
CA GLU A 37 -18.40 2.71 15.35
C GLU A 37 -18.33 3.61 14.10
N LEU A 38 -17.11 3.87 13.58
CA LEU A 38 -16.91 4.55 12.30
C LEU A 38 -17.48 3.75 11.13
N LEU A 39 -17.29 2.43 11.11
CA LEU A 39 -17.87 1.56 10.08
C LEU A 39 -19.40 1.55 10.12
N GLN A 40 -20.01 1.61 11.32
CA GLN A 40 -21.47 1.71 11.44
C GLN A 40 -22.01 3.07 11.00
N THR A 41 -21.31 4.17 11.29
CA THR A 41 -21.72 5.51 10.87
C THR A 41 -21.68 5.67 9.35
N ILE A 42 -20.66 5.12 8.68
CA ILE A 42 -20.54 5.15 7.20
C ILE A 42 -21.64 4.32 6.52
N LEU A 43 -22.14 3.27 7.17
CA LEU A 43 -23.20 2.42 6.62
C LEU A 43 -24.61 3.02 6.73
N ILE A 44 -24.81 4.01 7.61
CA ILE A 44 -26.13 4.59 7.89
C ILE A 44 -26.44 5.82 7.02
N ASP A 45 -25.43 6.52 6.49
CA ASP A 45 -25.65 7.70 5.63
C ASP A 45 -25.84 7.32 4.14
N LYS A 46 -26.83 6.46 3.87
CA LYS A 46 -27.24 6.08 2.50
C LYS A 46 -28.30 7.02 1.90
N SER A 47 -28.53 8.20 2.48
CA SER A 47 -29.58 9.13 2.03
C SER A 47 -29.10 10.41 1.35
N SER A 48 -27.79 10.59 1.15
CA SER A 48 -27.24 11.73 0.40
C SER A 48 -26.94 11.35 -1.06
N PRO A 49 -27.42 12.11 -2.06
CA PRO A 49 -27.09 11.87 -3.46
C PRO A 49 -25.68 12.40 -3.76
N MET A 50 -24.65 11.59 -3.46
CA MET A 50 -23.26 11.88 -3.87
C MET A 50 -22.75 10.88 -4.91
N ASP A 51 -22.34 11.45 -6.03
CA ASP A 51 -21.39 11.04 -7.07
C ASP A 51 -21.17 9.55 -7.29
N ALA A 52 -21.65 9.10 -8.45
CA ALA A 52 -21.52 7.74 -8.98
C ALA A 52 -20.08 7.20 -9.04
N ASN A 53 -19.05 8.05 -8.92
CA ASN A 53 -17.64 7.67 -8.99
C ASN A 53 -17.08 7.06 -7.68
N SER A 54 -17.75 7.24 -6.54
CA SER A 54 -17.38 6.58 -5.26
C SER A 54 -17.83 5.11 -5.19
N SER A 55 -18.71 4.69 -6.11
CA SER A 55 -19.38 3.39 -6.05
C SER A 55 -18.49 2.19 -6.42
N PHE A 56 -17.41 2.40 -7.18
CA PHE A 56 -16.63 1.28 -7.75
C PHE A 56 -15.76 0.56 -6.71
N ASN A 57 -15.17 1.31 -5.77
CA ASN A 57 -14.38 0.74 -4.69
C ASN A 57 -15.27 0.02 -3.65
N ILE A 58 -16.48 0.53 -3.42
CA ILE A 58 -17.45 -0.09 -2.50
C ILE A 58 -17.94 -1.43 -3.07
N GLN A 59 -18.26 -1.50 -4.36
CA GLN A 59 -18.67 -2.75 -5.02
C GLN A 59 -17.54 -3.80 -5.05
N SER A 60 -16.29 -3.37 -5.20
CA SER A 60 -15.14 -4.27 -5.11
C SER A 60 -14.99 -4.89 -3.71
N LEU A 61 -15.31 -4.12 -2.66
CA LEU A 61 -15.36 -4.61 -1.28
C LEU A 61 -16.51 -5.61 -1.05
N GLU A 62 -17.66 -5.40 -1.69
CA GLU A 62 -18.82 -6.31 -1.62
C GLU A 62 -18.56 -7.65 -2.31
N VAL A 63 -17.91 -7.64 -3.47
CA VAL A 63 -17.52 -8.89 -4.18
C VAL A 63 -16.47 -9.67 -3.38
N ASN A 64 -15.49 -8.97 -2.79
CA ASN A 64 -14.44 -9.63 -1.99
C ASN A 64 -14.92 -10.12 -0.61
N SER A 65 -16.00 -9.54 -0.06
CA SER A 65 -16.61 -10.01 1.19
C SER A 65 -17.54 -11.22 1.04
N GLY A 66 -17.59 -11.82 -0.16
CA GLY A 66 -18.37 -13.03 -0.42
C GLY A 66 -19.89 -12.81 -0.40
N ARG A 67 -20.34 -11.55 -0.50
CA ARG A 67 -21.76 -11.21 -0.43
C ARG A 67 -22.36 -11.29 -1.84
N THR A 68 -23.13 -12.35 -2.10
CA THR A 68 -23.83 -12.53 -3.37
C THR A 68 -24.86 -11.41 -3.58
N VAL A 69 -24.58 -10.51 -4.53
CA VAL A 69 -25.50 -9.45 -4.96
C VAL A 69 -26.57 -10.07 -5.86
N GLY A 70 -27.82 -10.07 -5.37
CA GLY A 70 -29.06 -10.06 -6.15
C GLY A 70 -29.24 -11.10 -7.26
N GLY A 71 -29.86 -12.24 -6.93
CA GLY A 71 -30.40 -13.15 -7.93
C GLY A 71 -31.54 -12.48 -8.73
N ILE A 72 -31.35 -12.33 -10.03
CA ILE A 72 -32.40 -11.91 -10.97
C ILE A 72 -33.35 -13.10 -11.16
N PRO A 73 -34.65 -12.99 -10.85
CA PRO A 73 -35.58 -14.08 -11.10
C PRO A 73 -35.79 -14.25 -12.62
N GLY A 74 -35.48 -15.44 -13.14
CA GLY A 74 -35.86 -15.85 -14.50
C GLY A 74 -34.73 -16.07 -15.51
N ARG A 75 -33.46 -16.02 -15.09
CA ARG A 75 -32.34 -16.47 -15.94
C ARG A 75 -31.81 -17.79 -15.40
N GLU A 76 -31.95 -18.87 -16.16
CA GLU A 76 -31.29 -20.14 -15.87
C GLU A 76 -29.77 -19.90 -15.85
N ILE A 77 -29.24 -19.73 -14.65
CA ILE A 77 -27.81 -19.81 -14.40
C ILE A 77 -27.50 -21.30 -14.52
N HIS A 78 -26.78 -21.69 -15.57
CA HIS A 78 -26.13 -23.00 -15.60
C HIS A 78 -25.33 -23.12 -14.31
N SER A 79 -25.83 -23.98 -13.41
CA SER A 79 -25.36 -24.10 -12.04
C SER A 79 -23.85 -24.36 -12.05
N LEU A 80 -23.09 -23.41 -11.47
CA LEU A 80 -21.67 -23.59 -11.17
C LEU A 80 -21.44 -24.82 -10.28
N GLU A 81 -22.47 -25.38 -9.64
CA GLU A 81 -22.38 -26.65 -8.92
C GLU A 81 -21.91 -27.80 -9.83
N SER A 82 -22.20 -27.78 -11.13
CA SER A 82 -21.72 -28.84 -12.04
C SER A 82 -20.20 -28.83 -12.20
N ALA A 83 -19.53 -27.68 -12.02
CA ALA A 83 -18.08 -27.58 -12.10
C ALA A 83 -17.39 -28.05 -10.79
N PHE A 84 -18.11 -28.00 -9.67
CA PHE A 84 -17.67 -28.53 -8.38
C PHE A 84 -18.13 -29.97 -8.12
N ALA A 85 -19.02 -30.51 -8.97
CA ALA A 85 -19.49 -31.89 -8.92
C ALA A 85 -18.51 -32.92 -9.54
N THR A 86 -17.25 -32.55 -9.74
CA THR A 86 -16.20 -33.55 -9.89
C THR A 86 -16.06 -34.28 -8.56
N ASN A 87 -16.26 -35.60 -8.56
CA ASN A 87 -15.96 -36.53 -7.46
C ASN A 87 -14.45 -36.59 -7.11
N SER A 88 -13.72 -35.47 -7.19
CA SER A 88 -12.42 -35.32 -6.57
C SER A 88 -12.64 -35.33 -5.07
N LEU A 89 -11.97 -36.24 -4.38
CA LEU A 89 -11.94 -36.31 -2.92
C LEU A 89 -11.71 -34.90 -2.35
N PRO A 90 -12.42 -34.50 -1.28
CA PRO A 90 -12.15 -33.22 -0.63
C PRO A 90 -10.66 -33.17 -0.27
N VAL A 91 -9.95 -32.25 -0.90
CA VAL A 91 -8.55 -32.00 -0.56
C VAL A 91 -8.58 -31.28 0.79
N ASP A 92 -8.38 -32.04 1.86
CA ASP A 92 -8.26 -31.53 3.21
C ASP A 92 -6.92 -30.78 3.31
N PHE A 93 -6.97 -29.47 3.08
CA PHE A 93 -5.82 -28.61 3.31
C PHE A 93 -5.73 -28.32 4.80
N ASP A 94 -4.87 -29.06 5.50
CA ASP A 94 -4.53 -28.74 6.88
C ASP A 94 -3.66 -27.47 6.92
N PHE A 95 -4.31 -26.31 7.06
CA PHE A 95 -3.63 -25.02 7.24
C PHE A 95 -2.76 -24.98 8.51
N ALA A 96 -2.99 -25.87 9.50
CA ALA A 96 -2.13 -25.95 10.68
C ALA A 96 -0.75 -26.56 10.36
N SER A 97 -0.63 -27.29 9.24
CA SER A 97 0.64 -27.86 8.78
C SER A 97 1.51 -26.87 8.00
N ILE A 98 0.98 -25.68 7.64
CA ILE A 98 1.75 -24.62 7.00
C ILE A 98 2.73 -24.04 8.01
N LYS A 99 3.92 -24.62 8.06
CA LYS A 99 5.06 -24.05 8.78
C LYS A 99 5.49 -22.80 8.04
N VAL A 100 5.04 -21.65 8.51
CA VAL A 100 5.61 -20.35 8.13
C VAL A 100 7.06 -20.38 8.60
N ILE A 101 7.98 -20.71 7.69
CA ILE A 101 9.41 -20.56 7.96
C ILE A 101 9.60 -19.07 8.24
N PRO A 102 10.00 -18.65 9.45
CA PRO A 102 10.23 -17.25 9.72
C PRO A 102 11.35 -16.81 8.79
N THR A 103 10.99 -16.09 7.74
CA THR A 103 11.95 -15.55 6.78
C THR A 103 12.88 -14.66 7.57
N PHE A 104 14.17 -14.99 7.53
CA PHE A 104 15.27 -14.21 8.09
C PHE A 104 15.00 -12.72 7.89
N ARG A 105 15.31 -11.91 8.92
CA ARG A 105 15.31 -10.44 8.84
C ARG A 105 16.21 -10.03 7.67
N LYS A 106 15.62 -9.93 6.49
CA LYS A 106 16.26 -9.35 5.32
C LYS A 106 16.60 -7.94 5.77
N SER A 107 17.88 -7.58 5.71
CA SER A 107 18.30 -6.20 5.91
C SER A 107 17.35 -5.30 5.14
N GLU A 108 16.90 -4.22 5.76
CA GLU A 108 15.95 -3.29 5.15
C GLU A 108 16.42 -3.02 3.72
N PRO A 109 15.59 -3.31 2.70
CA PRO A 109 16.02 -3.24 1.32
C PRO A 109 16.53 -1.84 1.05
N GLU A 110 17.67 -1.73 0.37
CA GLU A 110 18.23 -0.42 0.05
C GLU A 110 17.21 0.36 -0.78
N LEU A 111 17.12 1.67 -0.56
CA LEU A 111 16.18 2.52 -1.28
C LEU A 111 16.29 2.36 -2.81
N ARG A 112 17.50 2.15 -3.32
CA ARG A 112 17.77 1.87 -4.74
C ARG A 112 17.16 0.57 -5.22
N ASP A 113 17.17 -0.48 -4.40
CA ASP A 113 16.55 -1.76 -4.73
C ASP A 113 15.03 -1.62 -4.79
N ILE A 114 14.44 -0.84 -3.89
CA ILE A 114 13.01 -0.54 -3.90
C ILE A 114 12.66 0.20 -5.19
N VAL A 115 13.40 1.26 -5.53
CA VAL A 115 13.17 2.03 -6.76
C VAL A 115 13.33 1.14 -8.00
N SER A 116 14.40 0.35 -8.08
CA SER A 116 14.60 -0.60 -9.19
C SER A 116 13.42 -1.55 -9.36
N ARG A 117 12.85 -2.06 -8.26
CA ARG A 117 11.65 -2.90 -8.31
C ARG A 117 10.41 -2.14 -8.76
N LEU A 118 10.23 -0.88 -8.34
CA LEU A 118 9.11 -0.04 -8.75
C LEU A 118 9.13 0.29 -10.24
N LEU A 119 10.33 0.41 -10.82
CA LEU A 119 10.53 0.69 -12.24
C LEU A 119 10.38 -0.57 -13.10
N CYS A 120 10.54 -1.77 -12.54
CA CYS A 120 10.39 -3.04 -13.26
C CYS A 120 9.23 -3.87 -12.70
N PRO A 121 7.97 -3.40 -12.79
CA PRO A 121 6.82 -4.13 -12.29
C PRO A 121 6.62 -5.45 -13.08
N PRO A 122 6.37 -6.59 -12.41
CA PRO A 122 6.02 -7.83 -13.09
C PRO A 122 4.61 -7.76 -13.72
N PRO A 123 4.24 -8.64 -14.67
CA PRO A 123 2.93 -8.61 -15.33
C PRO A 123 1.72 -8.66 -14.38
N ASN A 124 1.85 -9.36 -13.24
CA ASN A 124 0.79 -9.46 -12.23
C ASN A 124 0.66 -8.22 -11.33
N ALA A 125 1.54 -7.22 -11.47
CA ALA A 125 1.40 -5.93 -10.80
C ALA A 125 0.29 -5.07 -11.42
N PHE A 126 -0.11 -5.39 -12.66
CA PHE A 126 -1.13 -4.67 -13.41
C PHE A 126 -2.48 -5.35 -13.25
N VAL A 127 -3.44 -4.65 -12.64
CA VAL A 127 -4.81 -5.11 -12.47
C VAL A 127 -5.68 -4.30 -13.42
N TYR A 128 -6.37 -4.98 -14.33
CA TYR A 128 -7.08 -4.33 -15.46
C TYR A 128 -6.17 -3.41 -16.29
N SER A 129 -4.94 -3.87 -16.55
CA SER A 129 -3.89 -3.15 -17.29
C SER A 129 -3.34 -1.89 -16.63
N VAL A 130 -3.76 -1.58 -15.39
CA VAL A 130 -3.29 -0.42 -14.63
C VAL A 130 -2.45 -0.90 -13.44
N LEU A 131 -1.37 -0.19 -13.13
CA LEU A 131 -0.54 -0.53 -11.99
C LEU A 131 -1.33 -0.53 -10.68
N SER A 132 -1.27 -1.64 -9.96
CA SER A 132 -1.97 -1.80 -8.69
C SER A 132 -1.25 -1.09 -7.54
N ILE A 133 -1.96 -0.19 -6.85
CA ILE A 133 -1.46 0.42 -5.62
C ILE A 133 -1.11 -0.62 -4.54
N ASN A 134 -1.84 -1.75 -4.49
CA ASN A 134 -1.56 -2.82 -3.54
C ASN A 134 -0.21 -3.50 -3.81
N TRP A 135 0.16 -3.66 -5.09
CA TRP A 135 1.48 -4.16 -5.45
C TRP A 135 2.58 -3.20 -5.01
N VAL A 136 2.40 -1.89 -5.25
CA VAL A 136 3.33 -0.84 -4.82
C VAL A 136 3.52 -0.85 -3.30
N VAL A 137 2.41 -0.93 -2.54
CA VAL A 137 2.44 -1.07 -1.08
C VAL A 137 3.20 -2.32 -0.65
N GLY A 138 3.07 -3.44 -1.39
CA GLY A 138 3.85 -4.65 -1.16
C GLY A 138 5.35 -4.51 -1.45
N VAL A 139 5.74 -3.65 -2.40
CA VAL A 139 7.15 -3.40 -2.75
C VAL A 139 7.82 -2.48 -1.74
N ILE A 140 7.19 -1.36 -1.42
CA ILE A 140 7.75 -0.30 -0.55
C ILE A 140 7.53 -0.61 0.94
N GLY A 141 6.46 -1.32 1.26
CA GLY A 141 6.04 -1.62 2.63
C GLY A 141 5.02 -0.62 3.17
N TYR A 142 4.02 -1.15 3.88
CA TYR A 142 2.87 -0.41 4.39
C TYR A 142 3.23 0.78 5.29
N ASN A 143 4.33 0.69 6.04
CA ASN A 143 4.75 1.75 6.97
C ASN A 143 5.10 3.08 6.28
N ASN A 144 5.38 3.05 4.98
CA ASN A 144 5.67 4.23 4.15
C ASN A 144 4.40 4.93 3.63
N PHE A 145 3.22 4.33 3.83
CA PHE A 145 1.96 4.83 3.32
C PHE A 145 1.04 5.31 4.44
N GLU A 146 0.20 6.27 4.10
CA GLU A 146 -0.96 6.67 4.88
C GLU A 146 -2.23 6.58 4.03
N TYR A 147 -3.34 6.31 4.69
CA TYR A 147 -4.65 6.22 4.04
C TYR A 147 -5.33 7.59 4.07
N ARG A 148 -5.55 8.15 2.88
CA ARG A 148 -6.28 9.39 2.69
C ARG A 148 -7.78 9.08 2.61
N ARG A 149 -8.57 9.68 3.51
CA ARG A 149 -9.98 9.31 3.68
C ARG A 149 -10.89 9.93 2.62
N GLU A 150 -10.47 11.07 2.08
CA GLU A 150 -11.20 11.90 1.13
C GLU A 150 -11.50 11.15 -0.17
N ASP A 151 -10.54 10.35 -0.65
CA ASP A 151 -10.65 9.57 -1.90
C ASP A 151 -10.35 8.08 -1.71
N ALA A 152 -10.27 7.62 -0.46
CA ALA A 152 -9.99 6.23 -0.11
C ALA A 152 -8.69 5.65 -0.71
N ARG A 153 -7.65 6.48 -0.83
CA ARG A 153 -6.38 6.15 -1.50
C ARG A 153 -5.22 6.00 -0.51
N PHE A 154 -4.30 5.08 -0.80
CA PHE A 154 -2.99 5.06 -0.16
C PHE A 154 -2.05 6.05 -0.84
N ILE A 155 -1.45 6.92 -0.04
CA ILE A 155 -0.44 7.90 -0.49
C ILE A 155 0.84 7.75 0.34
N LEU A 156 1.98 8.10 -0.23
CA LEU A 156 3.25 8.08 0.50
C LEU A 156 3.23 9.12 1.62
N LYS A 157 3.65 8.74 2.82
CA LYS A 157 3.83 9.67 3.93
C LYS A 157 4.86 10.74 3.59
N GLN A 158 4.68 11.92 4.16
CA GLN A 158 5.59 13.07 4.00
C GLN A 158 7.04 12.76 4.41
N ASP A 159 7.23 11.89 5.39
CA ASP A 159 8.54 11.51 5.89
C ASP A 159 9.21 10.38 5.09
N SER A 160 8.48 9.72 4.18
CA SER A 160 8.99 8.58 3.40
C SER A 160 10.19 8.96 2.53
N SER A 161 11.23 8.13 2.58
CA SER A 161 12.43 8.29 1.75
C SER A 161 12.12 8.20 0.26
N ILE A 162 11.15 7.36 -0.16
CA ILE A 162 10.72 7.29 -1.57
C ILE A 162 10.08 8.61 -1.99
N ARG A 163 9.29 9.23 -1.11
CA ARG A 163 8.68 10.53 -1.41
C ARG A 163 9.73 11.62 -1.58
N LYS A 164 10.72 11.66 -0.69
CA LYS A 164 11.79 12.69 -0.69
C LYS A 164 12.79 12.52 -1.84
N TYR A 165 13.27 11.30 -2.06
CA TYR A 165 14.41 11.02 -2.94
C TYR A 165 14.03 10.24 -4.21
N GLY A 166 12.78 9.80 -4.35
CA GLY A 166 12.35 8.92 -5.44
C GLY A 166 12.63 9.51 -6.83
N ARG A 167 12.37 10.80 -7.04
CA ARG A 167 12.67 11.47 -8.32
C ARG A 167 14.18 11.52 -8.62
N GLU A 168 14.99 11.80 -7.59
CA GLU A 168 16.46 11.84 -7.74
C GLU A 168 17.03 10.44 -8.05
N LEU A 169 16.30 9.40 -7.65
CA LEU A 169 16.62 8.00 -7.93
C LEU A 169 16.02 7.48 -9.24
N GLY A 170 15.34 8.33 -10.01
CA GLY A 170 14.85 8.00 -11.34
C GLY A 170 13.37 7.59 -11.42
N ILE A 171 12.57 7.76 -10.37
CA ILE A 171 11.11 7.61 -10.50
C ILE A 171 10.56 8.73 -11.42
N PRO A 172 9.86 8.39 -12.52
CA PRO A 172 9.24 9.39 -13.40
C PRO A 172 8.30 10.32 -12.64
N ALA A 173 8.21 11.59 -13.06
CA ALA A 173 7.47 12.62 -12.34
C ALA A 173 5.98 12.27 -12.15
N SER A 174 5.33 11.79 -13.21
CA SER A 174 3.92 11.39 -13.17
C SER A 174 3.66 10.23 -12.20
N TYR A 175 4.56 9.24 -12.19
CA TYR A 175 4.47 8.13 -11.25
C TYR A 175 4.72 8.59 -9.81
N HIS A 176 5.69 9.47 -9.60
CA HIS A 176 5.96 10.07 -8.28
C HIS A 176 4.78 10.90 -7.77
N GLU A 177 4.16 11.72 -8.62
CA GLU A 177 2.95 12.49 -8.29
C GLU A 177 1.78 11.59 -7.93
N TRP A 178 1.58 10.50 -8.68
CA TRP A 178 0.59 9.49 -8.36
C TRP A 178 0.87 8.81 -7.01
N LEU A 179 2.13 8.58 -6.63
CA LEU A 179 2.44 8.01 -5.31
C LEU A 179 2.23 9.01 -4.17
N CYS A 180 2.49 10.30 -4.40
CA CYS A 180 2.38 11.34 -3.38
C CYS A 180 0.94 11.81 -3.17
N GLY A 181 0.11 11.79 -4.22
CA GLY A 181 -1.28 12.21 -4.18
C GLY A 181 -1.46 13.70 -3.87
N ASP A 182 -0.50 14.57 -4.18
CA ASP A 182 -0.53 15.99 -3.76
C ASP A 182 -1.64 16.83 -4.41
N SER A 183 -2.26 16.32 -5.47
CA SER A 183 -3.41 16.95 -6.12
C SER A 183 -4.71 16.25 -5.67
N PRO A 184 -5.45 16.82 -4.71
CA PRO A 184 -6.72 16.24 -4.26
C PRO A 184 -7.82 16.30 -5.34
N ASP A 185 -7.69 17.25 -6.28
CA ASP A 185 -8.66 17.45 -7.35
C ASP A 185 -8.59 16.40 -8.47
N GLN A 186 -7.54 15.57 -8.48
CA GLN A 186 -7.36 14.51 -9.46
C GLN A 186 -7.58 13.16 -8.81
N SER A 187 -8.45 12.34 -9.40
CA SER A 187 -8.71 11.01 -8.86
C SER A 187 -7.49 10.10 -9.07
N ALA A 188 -7.30 9.16 -8.13
CA ALA A 188 -6.26 8.13 -8.24
C ALA A 188 -6.36 7.32 -9.54
N THR A 189 -7.58 7.15 -10.04
CA THR A 189 -7.87 6.46 -11.29
C THR A 189 -7.40 7.28 -12.49
N GLU A 190 -7.72 8.57 -12.56
CA GLU A 190 -7.29 9.42 -13.68
C GLU A 190 -5.77 9.52 -13.77
N GLN A 191 -5.11 9.72 -12.64
CA GLN A 191 -3.64 9.71 -12.58
C GLN A 191 -3.05 8.30 -12.79
N GLY A 192 -3.81 7.25 -12.46
CA GLY A 192 -3.39 5.86 -12.61
C GLY A 192 -3.53 5.34 -14.03
N MET A 193 -4.43 5.90 -14.83
CA MET A 193 -4.67 5.46 -16.21
C MET A 193 -3.46 5.61 -17.13
N ILE A 194 -2.49 6.44 -16.76
CA ILE A 194 -1.21 6.57 -17.49
C ILE A 194 -0.18 5.51 -17.05
N LEU A 195 -0.36 4.85 -15.91
CA LEU A 195 0.56 3.86 -15.36
C LEU A 195 0.23 2.45 -15.88
N VAL A 196 0.20 2.33 -17.21
CA VAL A 196 0.06 1.06 -17.95
C VAL A 196 1.42 0.41 -18.15
N ALA A 197 1.48 -0.83 -18.65
CA ALA A 197 2.75 -1.52 -18.86
C ALA A 197 3.68 -0.74 -19.80
N GLU A 198 3.12 -0.18 -20.87
CA GLU A 198 3.83 0.57 -21.90
C GLU A 198 4.54 1.81 -21.34
N PHE A 199 3.98 2.45 -20.31
CA PHE A 199 4.60 3.58 -19.63
C PHE A 199 5.99 3.22 -19.07
N PHE A 200 6.11 2.02 -18.51
CA PHE A 200 7.38 1.53 -17.94
C PHE A 200 8.36 1.04 -19.00
N GLU A 201 7.91 0.85 -20.25
CA GLU A 201 8.80 0.52 -21.36
C GLU A 201 9.39 1.78 -22.02
N THR A 202 8.69 2.91 -21.96
CA THR A 202 9.06 4.15 -22.65
C THR A 202 9.76 5.18 -21.79
N GLU A 203 9.46 5.22 -20.48
CA GLU A 203 9.96 6.25 -19.55
C GLU A 203 11.22 5.82 -18.76
N LEU A 204 11.78 4.64 -19.07
CA LEU A 204 13.04 4.11 -18.51
C LEU A 204 14.17 4.14 -19.54
#